data_AF-B5VS59-F1
#
_entry.id   AF-B5VS59-F1
#
_cell.length_a   1.000
_cell.length_b   1.000
_cell.length_c   1.000
_cell.angle_alpha   90.00
_cell.angle_beta   90.00
_cell.angle_gamma   90.00
#
_symmetry.space_group_name_H-M   'P 1'
#
loop_
_entity.id
_entity.type
_entity.pdbx_description
1 polymer ?
#
loop_
_entity_poly.entity_id
_entity_poly.type
_entity_poly.pdbx_seq_one_letter_code
_entity_poly.pdbx_strand_id
1 'polypeptide(L)'
;RVRNIDIWTVETAQNTREMLEAWNMNTNKWLKYSVYLRVTKKGKKPGFRSTLFTFLTSAFWHGTRPGYYLTFATGALYQTCGKIYRRNFRPIFLREDGVTPLPSKKIYDLVGIYAIKLAFGYMVQPFIILDLKPSLMVWGSVYFYVHIIVAFSFFLFRGPYAKQVTEFFKSKQPKEIFIRKQKKLEKDISASSPNLGGILKAKIEHEKGKTAEEEEMNLGIPPIELEKWDNAKEDWEDFCKDYKEWRNKNGLEIEEENLSKAFERFKQEFSNAASGSGERVRKMSFSGYSPKPISKKEE
;
A
#
# COMPACT_ATOMS: atom_id res chain seq x y z
N ARG A 1 -23.21 9.85 10.74
CA ARG A 1 -23.40 8.38 10.84
C ARG A 1 -22.19 7.70 10.20
N VAL A 2 -21.48 6.83 10.91
CA VAL A 2 -20.28 6.17 10.39
C VAL A 2 -20.71 4.97 9.54
N ARG A 3 -20.50 5.02 8.22
CA ARG A 3 -20.79 3.92 7.30
C ARG A 3 -19.54 3.03 7.20
N ASN A 4 -19.67 1.75 7.54
CA ASN A 4 -18.54 0.82 7.45
C ASN A 4 -18.58 -0.07 6.21
N ILE A 5 -19.76 -0.28 5.63
CA ILE A 5 -19.93 -1.11 4.43
C ILE A 5 -20.86 -0.39 3.46
N ASP A 6 -20.48 -0.37 2.18
CA ASP A 6 -21.35 -0.03 1.07
C ASP A 6 -21.75 -1.29 0.30
N ILE A 7 -22.95 -1.80 0.59
CA ILE A 7 -23.47 -3.06 0.06
C ILE A 7 -23.49 -3.05 -1.47
N TRP A 8 -24.04 -2.00 -2.09
CA TRP A 8 -24.16 -1.94 -3.55
C TRP A 8 -22.79 -1.89 -4.21
N THR A 9 -21.86 -1.12 -3.67
CA THR A 9 -20.51 -1.03 -4.21
C THR A 9 -19.73 -2.34 -3.99
N VAL A 10 -19.93 -3.02 -2.86
CA VAL A 10 -19.37 -4.37 -2.63
C VAL A 10 -19.94 -5.40 -3.61
N GLU A 11 -21.24 -5.35 -3.90
CA GLU A 11 -21.88 -6.27 -4.84
C GLU A 11 -21.51 -6.02 -6.30
N THR A 12 -21.29 -4.76 -6.67
CA THR A 12 -21.04 -4.34 -8.06
C THR A 12 -19.59 -3.94 -8.34
N ALA A 13 -18.67 -4.15 -7.39
CA ALA A 13 -17.26 -3.80 -7.55
C ALA A 13 -16.63 -4.53 -8.75
N GLN A 14 -16.02 -3.76 -9.64
CA GLN A 14 -15.40 -4.28 -10.87
C GLN A 14 -13.90 -4.55 -10.69
N ASN A 15 -13.34 -4.11 -9.57
CA ASN A 15 -11.92 -4.21 -9.28
C ASN A 15 -11.65 -4.31 -7.77
N THR A 16 -10.45 -4.80 -7.43
CA THR A 16 -10.06 -5.06 -6.05
C THR A 16 -10.05 -3.80 -5.17
N ARG A 17 -9.70 -2.64 -5.75
CA ARG A 17 -9.66 -1.37 -5.01
C ARG A 17 -11.07 -0.95 -4.59
N GLU A 18 -12.02 -0.96 -5.53
CA GLU A 18 -13.42 -0.60 -5.28
C GLU A 18 -14.06 -1.54 -4.24
N MET A 19 -13.80 -2.84 -4.34
CA MET A 19 -14.26 -3.83 -3.36
C MET A 19 -13.70 -3.53 -1.96
N LEU A 20 -12.39 -3.33 -1.84
CA LEU A 20 -11.75 -3.05 -0.54
C LEU A 20 -12.14 -1.68 0.00
N GLU A 21 -12.33 -0.64 -0.82
CA GLU A 21 -12.75 0.68 -0.36
C GLU A 21 -14.20 0.70 0.14
N ALA A 22 -15.06 -0.18 -0.39
CA ALA A 22 -16.46 -0.31 0.00
C ALA A 22 -16.68 -1.25 1.21
N TRP A 23 -15.79 -2.22 1.41
CA TRP A 23 -15.82 -3.14 2.54
C TRP A 23 -14.95 -2.64 3.70
N ASN A 24 -15.50 -2.54 4.91
CA ASN A 24 -14.76 -2.12 6.10
C ASN A 24 -14.07 -0.75 5.97
N MET A 25 -14.83 0.23 5.49
CA MET A 25 -14.38 1.57 5.12
C MET A 25 -13.58 2.27 6.22
N ASN A 26 -13.97 2.11 7.50
CA ASN A 26 -13.29 2.81 8.60
C ASN A 26 -11.96 2.16 8.95
N THR A 27 -11.88 0.83 8.90
CA THR A 27 -10.60 0.12 9.07
C THR A 27 -9.65 0.47 7.93
N ASN A 28 -10.11 0.56 6.68
CA ASN A 28 -9.25 1.02 5.58
C ASN A 28 -8.72 2.43 5.80
N LYS A 29 -9.56 3.37 6.27
CA LYS A 29 -9.12 4.71 6.64
C LYS A 29 -8.12 4.68 7.79
N TRP A 30 -8.39 3.90 8.83
CA TRP A 30 -7.49 3.73 9.97
C TRP A 30 -6.14 3.15 9.53
N LEU A 31 -6.12 2.06 8.75
CA LEU A 31 -4.90 1.48 8.20
C LEU A 31 -4.11 2.49 7.37
N LYS A 32 -4.80 3.30 6.55
CA LYS A 32 -4.16 4.35 5.75
C LYS A 32 -3.49 5.42 6.62
N TYR A 33 -4.23 6.03 7.53
CA TYR A 33 -3.76 7.19 8.30
C TYR A 33 -2.88 6.82 9.51
N SER A 34 -3.08 5.63 10.07
CA SER A 34 -2.37 5.17 11.27
C SER A 34 -1.16 4.31 10.94
N VAL A 35 -1.19 3.55 9.85
CA VAL A 35 -0.09 2.63 9.50
C VAL A 35 0.60 3.10 8.23
N TYR A 36 -0.08 3.05 7.09
CA TYR A 36 0.54 3.27 5.78
C TYR A 36 1.30 4.60 5.68
N LEU A 37 0.62 5.73 5.98
CA LEU A 37 1.23 7.07 5.90
C LEU A 37 2.25 7.35 7.01
N ARG A 38 2.28 6.53 8.07
CA ARG A 38 3.23 6.69 9.18
C ARG A 38 4.48 5.85 9.00
N VAL A 39 4.37 4.72 8.31
CA VAL A 39 5.50 3.84 7.96
C VAL A 39 6.35 4.47 6.85
N THR A 40 5.79 5.38 6.04
CA THR A 40 6.57 6.15 5.08
C THR A 40 7.42 7.22 5.74
N LYS A 41 8.73 7.25 5.44
CA LYS A 41 9.60 8.38 5.81
C LYS A 41 9.01 9.69 5.27
N LYS A 42 9.06 10.74 6.10
CA LYS A 42 8.69 12.10 5.67
C LYS A 42 9.56 12.49 4.47
N GLY A 43 8.90 12.83 3.35
CA GLY A 43 9.58 13.23 2.10
C GLY A 43 9.90 12.07 1.12
N LYS A 44 9.71 10.80 1.49
CA LYS A 44 9.79 9.67 0.54
C LYS A 44 8.38 9.21 0.15
N LYS A 45 8.19 8.93 -1.14
CA LYS A 45 6.94 8.38 -1.67
C LYS A 45 6.68 7.00 -1.06
N PRO A 46 5.45 6.69 -0.65
CA PRO A 46 5.13 5.35 -0.19
C PRO A 46 5.49 4.29 -1.23
N GLY A 47 5.98 3.15 -0.76
CA GLY A 47 6.38 2.05 -1.63
C GLY A 47 5.79 0.71 -1.22
N PHE A 48 6.36 -0.34 -1.79
CA PHE A 48 6.08 -1.74 -1.49
C PHE A 48 6.01 -2.03 0.03
N ARG A 49 6.95 -1.45 0.78
CA ARG A 49 7.14 -1.70 2.22
C ARG A 49 5.98 -1.22 3.06
N SER A 50 5.61 0.04 2.87
CA SER A 50 4.48 0.65 3.58
C SER A 50 3.21 -0.13 3.33
N THR A 51 3.05 -0.67 2.12
CA THR A 51 1.97 -1.58 1.79
C THR A 51 2.08 -2.92 2.54
N LEU A 52 3.23 -3.60 2.44
CA LEU A 52 3.44 -4.91 3.08
C LEU A 52 3.25 -4.83 4.60
N PHE A 53 3.81 -3.80 5.24
CA PHE A 53 3.59 -3.52 6.65
C PHE A 53 2.12 -3.28 6.96
N THR A 54 1.40 -2.53 6.12
CA THR A 54 -0.04 -2.31 6.31
C THR A 54 -0.84 -3.62 6.25
N PHE A 55 -0.54 -4.51 5.29
CA PHE A 55 -1.17 -5.82 5.19
C PHE A 55 -0.81 -6.75 6.35
N LEU A 56 0.46 -6.75 6.79
CA LEU A 56 0.91 -7.51 7.96
C LEU A 56 0.23 -7.01 9.24
N THR A 57 0.16 -5.69 9.44
CA THR A 57 -0.54 -5.10 10.59
C THR A 57 -2.03 -5.45 10.54
N SER A 58 -2.65 -5.44 9.36
CA SER A 58 -4.03 -5.92 9.20
C SER A 58 -4.17 -7.39 9.59
N ALA A 59 -3.29 -8.28 9.12
CA ALA A 59 -3.31 -9.69 9.49
C ALA A 59 -3.15 -9.90 10.99
N PHE A 60 -2.18 -9.22 11.60
CA PHE A 60 -1.92 -9.29 13.03
C PHE A 60 -3.09 -8.75 13.86
N TRP A 61 -3.77 -7.69 13.40
CA TRP A 61 -4.96 -7.15 14.05
C TRP A 61 -6.11 -8.17 14.12
N HIS A 62 -6.20 -9.06 13.13
CA HIS A 62 -7.19 -10.14 13.14
C HIS A 62 -6.80 -11.32 14.05
N GLY A 63 -5.50 -11.52 14.28
CA GLY A 63 -4.98 -12.48 15.26
C GLY A 63 -3.72 -13.20 14.76
N THR A 64 -3.25 -14.16 15.55
CA THR A 64 -2.01 -14.91 15.28
C THR A 64 -2.24 -16.19 14.46
N ARG A 65 -3.49 -16.48 14.08
CA ARG A 65 -3.82 -17.71 13.34
C ARG A 65 -3.36 -17.64 11.88
N PRO A 66 -2.79 -18.73 11.34
CA PRO A 66 -2.14 -18.73 10.02
C PRO A 66 -3.09 -18.40 8.86
N GLY A 67 -4.38 -18.71 8.98
CA GLY A 67 -5.39 -18.40 7.97
C GLY A 67 -5.49 -16.90 7.64
N TYR A 68 -5.34 -16.02 8.65
CA TYR A 68 -5.33 -14.58 8.41
C TYR A 68 -4.17 -14.17 7.50
N TYR A 69 -2.96 -14.64 7.81
CA TYR A 69 -1.76 -14.34 7.02
C TYR A 69 -1.90 -14.85 5.58
N LEU A 70 -2.46 -16.04 5.36
CA LEU A 70 -2.73 -16.57 4.02
C LEU A 70 -3.67 -15.67 3.22
N THR A 71 -4.78 -15.24 3.82
CA THR A 71 -5.75 -14.34 3.16
C THR A 71 -5.13 -12.99 2.83
N PHE A 72 -4.45 -12.34 3.78
CA PHE A 72 -3.87 -11.02 3.55
C PHE A 72 -2.70 -11.06 2.57
N ALA A 73 -1.83 -12.08 2.62
CA ALA A 73 -0.76 -12.25 1.65
C ALA A 73 -1.29 -12.45 0.22
N THR A 74 -2.29 -13.32 0.07
CA THR A 74 -2.93 -13.56 -1.24
C THR A 74 -3.68 -12.33 -1.74
N GLY A 75 -4.42 -11.65 -0.84
CA GLY A 75 -5.12 -10.41 -1.13
C GLY A 75 -4.18 -9.31 -1.63
N ALA A 76 -3.00 -9.18 -1.02
CA ALA A 76 -2.03 -8.17 -1.41
C ALA A 76 -1.43 -8.45 -2.81
N LEU A 77 -1.10 -9.72 -3.11
CA LEU A 77 -0.65 -10.13 -4.45
C LEU A 77 -1.74 -9.92 -5.50
N TYR A 78 -2.98 -10.31 -5.19
CA TYR A 78 -4.13 -10.14 -6.08
C TYR A 78 -4.45 -8.66 -6.34
N GLN A 79 -4.32 -7.80 -5.33
CA GLN A 79 -4.53 -6.36 -5.49
C GLN A 79 -3.51 -5.74 -6.45
N THR A 80 -2.23 -6.15 -6.37
CA THR A 80 -1.20 -5.71 -7.31
C THR A 80 -1.48 -6.20 -8.72
N CYS A 81 -1.95 -7.44 -8.85
CA CYS A 81 -2.42 -7.99 -10.12
C CYS A 81 -3.55 -7.13 -10.70
N GLY A 82 -4.54 -6.75 -9.89
CA GLY A 82 -5.65 -5.88 -10.28
C GLY A 82 -5.20 -4.52 -10.84
N LYS A 83 -4.15 -3.90 -10.29
CA LYS A 83 -3.54 -2.68 -10.84
C LYS A 83 -3.00 -2.89 -12.26
N ILE A 84 -2.25 -3.98 -12.47
CA ILE A 84 -1.69 -4.31 -13.80
C ILE A 84 -2.81 -4.45 -14.82
N TYR A 85 -3.85 -5.19 -14.47
CA TYR A 85 -5.02 -5.35 -15.33
C TYR A 85 -5.73 -4.03 -15.59
N ARG A 86 -5.91 -3.20 -14.56
CA ARG A 86 -6.57 -1.88 -14.70
C ARG A 86 -5.78 -0.94 -15.59
N ARG A 87 -4.44 -0.91 -15.48
CA ARG A 87 -3.55 -0.05 -16.28
C ARG A 87 -3.51 -0.47 -17.76
N ASN A 88 -3.53 -1.78 -18.03
CA ASN A 88 -3.32 -2.30 -19.38
C ASN A 88 -4.61 -2.62 -20.14
N PHE A 89 -5.64 -3.17 -19.47
CA PHE A 89 -6.85 -3.65 -20.13
C PHE A 89 -7.97 -2.62 -20.16
N ARG A 90 -8.22 -1.89 -19.06
CA ARG A 90 -9.31 -0.90 -19.01
C ARG A 90 -9.24 0.10 -20.17
N PRO A 91 -8.08 0.69 -20.52
CA PRO A 91 -8.05 1.72 -21.56
C PRO A 91 -8.43 1.20 -22.95
N ILE A 92 -8.42 -0.11 -23.19
CA ILE A 92 -8.88 -0.73 -24.44
C ILE A 92 -10.39 -0.53 -24.64
N PHE A 93 -11.15 -0.42 -23.55
CA PHE A 93 -12.61 -0.25 -23.55
C PHE A 93 -13.06 1.20 -23.39
N LEU A 94 -12.15 2.16 -23.52
CA LEU A 94 -12.42 3.59 -23.43
C LEU A 94 -12.13 4.26 -24.77
N ARG A 95 -12.80 5.37 -25.05
CA ARG A 95 -12.53 6.19 -26.23
C ARG A 95 -11.17 6.89 -26.12
N GLU A 96 -10.81 7.63 -27.17
CA GLU A 96 -9.54 8.36 -27.30
C GLU A 96 -9.30 9.36 -26.15
N ASP A 97 -10.39 9.89 -25.58
CA ASP A 97 -10.36 10.78 -24.40
C ASP A 97 -9.92 10.07 -23.10
N GLY A 98 -9.92 8.73 -23.07
CA GLY A 98 -9.60 7.95 -21.88
C GLY A 98 -10.65 8.01 -20.77
N VAL A 99 -11.82 8.59 -21.03
CA VAL A 99 -12.90 8.79 -20.06
C VAL A 99 -14.20 8.18 -20.56
N THR A 100 -14.57 8.41 -21.82
CA THR A 100 -15.85 7.96 -22.35
C THR A 100 -15.84 6.45 -22.60
N PRO A 101 -16.81 5.70 -22.05
CA PRO A 101 -16.88 4.26 -22.20
C PRO A 101 -17.32 3.82 -23.61
N LEU A 102 -16.69 2.77 -24.14
CA LEU A 102 -17.18 2.06 -25.34
C LEU A 102 -18.32 1.10 -24.97
N PRO A 103 -19.20 0.72 -25.91
CA PRO A 103 -20.25 -0.28 -25.64
C PRO A 103 -19.71 -1.61 -25.09
N SER A 104 -18.53 -2.03 -25.57
CA SER A 104 -17.81 -3.23 -25.11
C SER A 104 -17.38 -3.15 -23.64
N LYS A 105 -17.32 -1.96 -23.04
CA LYS A 105 -17.00 -1.79 -21.62
C LYS A 105 -18.02 -2.48 -20.72
N LYS A 106 -19.29 -2.55 -21.11
CA LYS A 106 -20.33 -3.23 -20.31
C LYS A 106 -19.97 -4.70 -20.07
N ILE A 107 -19.46 -5.38 -21.09
CA ILE A 107 -19.02 -6.78 -20.99
C ILE A 107 -17.78 -6.88 -20.09
N TYR A 108 -16.80 -6.00 -20.29
CA TYR A 108 -15.61 -5.93 -19.43
C TYR A 108 -15.98 -5.71 -17.95
N ASP A 109 -16.94 -4.83 -17.68
CA ASP A 109 -17.40 -4.52 -16.32
C ASP A 109 -18.13 -5.73 -15.69
N LEU A 110 -18.99 -6.43 -16.44
CA LEU A 110 -19.66 -7.66 -15.98
C LEU A 110 -18.66 -8.79 -15.69
N VAL A 111 -17.69 -9.01 -16.59
CA VAL A 111 -16.61 -9.98 -16.37
C VAL A 111 -15.77 -9.60 -15.16
N GLY A 112 -15.49 -8.30 -14.97
CA GLY A 112 -14.77 -7.78 -13.82
C GLY A 112 -15.49 -8.07 -12.49
N ILE A 113 -16.80 -7.84 -12.42
CA ILE A 113 -17.62 -8.16 -11.26
C ILE A 113 -17.53 -9.65 -10.94
N TYR A 114 -17.75 -10.51 -11.95
CA TYR A 114 -17.70 -11.96 -11.76
C TYR A 114 -16.32 -12.44 -11.29
N ALA A 115 -15.24 -11.93 -11.90
CA ALA A 115 -13.88 -12.24 -11.52
C ALA A 115 -13.55 -11.82 -10.08
N ILE A 116 -14.02 -10.64 -9.66
CA ILE A 116 -13.84 -10.15 -8.28
C ILE A 116 -14.59 -11.04 -7.29
N LYS A 117 -15.84 -11.41 -7.57
CA LYS A 117 -16.63 -12.27 -6.68
C LYS A 117 -16.00 -13.65 -6.51
N LEU A 118 -15.55 -14.27 -7.59
CA LEU A 118 -14.83 -15.53 -7.52
C LEU A 118 -13.50 -15.40 -6.75
N ALA A 119 -12.70 -14.38 -7.06
CA ALA A 119 -11.40 -14.20 -6.42
C ALA A 119 -11.53 -13.92 -4.91
N PHE A 120 -12.44 -13.02 -4.51
CA PHE A 120 -12.67 -12.72 -3.10
C PHE A 120 -13.27 -13.91 -2.35
N GLY A 121 -14.19 -14.66 -2.97
CA GLY A 121 -14.72 -15.90 -2.41
C GLY A 121 -13.61 -16.91 -2.10
N TYR A 122 -12.66 -17.10 -3.01
CA TYR A 122 -11.48 -17.93 -2.79
C TYR A 122 -10.54 -17.39 -1.70
N MET A 123 -10.23 -16.09 -1.74
CA MET A 123 -9.26 -15.47 -0.82
C MET A 123 -9.73 -15.46 0.63
N VAL A 124 -11.05 -15.40 0.87
CA VAL A 124 -11.64 -15.37 2.21
C VAL A 124 -11.67 -16.74 2.89
N GLN A 125 -11.54 -17.85 2.15
CA GLN A 125 -11.64 -19.20 2.74
C GLN A 125 -10.69 -19.42 3.93
N PRO A 126 -9.38 -19.09 3.88
CA PRO A 126 -8.49 -19.25 5.04
C PRO A 126 -8.84 -18.33 6.20
N PHE A 127 -9.41 -17.15 5.93
CA PHE A 127 -9.86 -16.22 6.96
C PHE A 127 -10.97 -16.82 7.83
N ILE A 128 -11.80 -17.69 7.26
CA ILE A 128 -12.88 -18.40 7.97
C ILE A 128 -12.35 -19.66 8.64
N ILE A 129 -11.48 -20.42 7.95
CA ILE A 129 -10.96 -21.71 8.41
C ILE A 129 -9.92 -21.55 9.52
N LEU A 130 -9.15 -20.46 9.50
CA LEU A 130 -8.11 -20.08 10.46
C LEU A 130 -6.87 -20.98 10.51
N ASP A 131 -7.00 -22.28 10.29
CA ASP A 131 -5.90 -23.26 10.33
C ASP A 131 -5.20 -23.43 8.98
N LEU A 132 -3.87 -23.62 9.01
CA LEU A 132 -3.05 -23.66 7.80
C LEU A 132 -3.39 -24.86 6.91
N LYS A 133 -3.36 -26.08 7.46
CA LYS A 133 -3.51 -27.32 6.70
C LYS A 133 -4.90 -27.43 6.03
N PRO A 134 -6.02 -27.21 6.74
CA PRO A 134 -7.34 -27.26 6.10
C PRO A 134 -7.53 -26.13 5.08
N SER A 135 -6.97 -24.94 5.32
CA SER A 135 -6.99 -23.83 4.35
C SER A 135 -6.31 -24.21 3.04
N LEU A 136 -5.13 -24.84 3.10
CA LEU A 136 -4.41 -25.31 1.92
C LEU A 136 -5.12 -26.46 1.22
N MET A 137 -5.82 -27.34 1.96
CA MET A 137 -6.63 -28.41 1.36
C MET A 137 -7.80 -27.84 0.55
N VAL A 138 -8.51 -26.84 1.08
CA VAL A 138 -9.63 -26.19 0.38
C VAL A 138 -9.15 -25.43 -0.86
N TRP A 139 -8.00 -24.77 -0.80
CA TRP A 139 -7.39 -24.18 -1.99
C TRP A 139 -6.91 -25.22 -2.99
N GLY A 140 -6.41 -26.37 -2.50
CA GLY A 140 -6.01 -27.51 -3.30
C GLY A 140 -7.17 -28.15 -4.05
N SER A 141 -8.38 -28.21 -3.47
CA SER A 141 -9.56 -28.78 -4.14
C SER A 141 -10.02 -27.97 -5.36
N VAL A 142 -9.60 -26.71 -5.46
CA VAL A 142 -9.83 -25.84 -6.64
C VAL A 142 -8.54 -25.52 -7.39
N TYR A 143 -7.51 -26.36 -7.20
CA TYR A 143 -6.22 -26.30 -7.92
C TYR A 143 -5.50 -24.95 -7.81
N PHE A 144 -5.67 -24.22 -6.71
CA PHE A 144 -5.02 -22.93 -6.47
C PHE A 144 -5.21 -21.91 -7.62
N TYR A 145 -6.36 -21.92 -8.31
CA TYR A 145 -6.54 -21.16 -9.56
C TYR A 145 -6.23 -19.65 -9.43
N VAL A 146 -6.57 -19.02 -8.31
CA VAL A 146 -6.24 -17.59 -8.09
C VAL A 146 -4.74 -17.39 -8.01
N HIS A 147 -4.01 -18.23 -7.30
CA HIS A 147 -2.54 -18.14 -7.21
C HIS A 147 -1.90 -18.39 -8.58
N ILE A 148 -2.42 -19.34 -9.37
CA ILE A 148 -1.95 -19.59 -10.73
C ILE A 148 -2.17 -18.35 -11.62
N ILE A 149 -3.37 -17.75 -11.60
CA ILE A 149 -3.68 -16.54 -12.36
C ILE A 149 -2.74 -15.40 -11.96
N VAL A 150 -2.54 -15.21 -10.65
CA VAL A 150 -1.64 -14.19 -10.12
C VAL A 150 -0.20 -14.43 -10.59
N ALA A 151 0.33 -15.64 -10.44
CA ALA A 151 1.68 -16.00 -10.86
C ALA A 151 1.86 -15.80 -12.37
N PHE A 152 0.91 -16.25 -13.18
CA PHE A 152 0.91 -16.06 -14.63
C PHE A 152 0.88 -14.58 -15.01
N SER A 153 0.06 -13.77 -14.34
CA SER A 153 -0.02 -12.33 -14.57
C SER A 153 1.29 -11.63 -14.25
N PHE A 154 1.94 -12.01 -13.15
CA PHE A 154 3.26 -11.52 -12.80
C PHE A 154 4.31 -11.92 -13.83
N PHE A 155 4.31 -13.17 -14.28
CA PHE A 155 5.22 -13.63 -15.32
C PHE A 155 5.02 -12.87 -16.64
N LEU A 156 3.78 -12.64 -17.07
CA LEU A 156 3.50 -11.91 -18.30
C LEU A 156 3.89 -10.42 -18.25
N PHE A 157 3.59 -9.74 -17.15
CA PHE A 157 3.75 -8.28 -17.05
C PHE A 157 5.01 -7.82 -16.32
N ARG A 158 5.75 -8.73 -15.71
CA ARG A 158 7.05 -8.45 -15.05
C ARG A 158 8.16 -9.42 -15.43
N GLY A 159 7.88 -10.45 -16.22
CA GLY A 159 8.92 -11.34 -16.74
C GLY A 159 9.71 -10.74 -17.91
N PRO A 160 10.55 -11.56 -18.58
CA PRO A 160 11.46 -11.09 -19.62
C PRO A 160 10.74 -10.44 -20.82
N TYR A 161 9.50 -10.86 -21.11
CA TYR A 161 8.68 -10.34 -22.21
C TYR A 161 7.72 -9.22 -21.80
N ALA A 162 7.82 -8.71 -20.57
CA ALA A 162 6.90 -7.70 -20.03
C ALA A 162 6.73 -6.47 -20.92
N LYS A 163 7.82 -5.98 -21.52
CA LYS A 163 7.79 -4.82 -22.43
C LYS A 163 6.95 -5.10 -23.68
N GLN A 164 7.19 -6.23 -24.34
CA GLN A 164 6.46 -6.65 -25.54
C GLN A 164 4.97 -6.85 -25.25
N VAL A 165 4.65 -7.52 -24.13
CA VAL A 165 3.26 -7.73 -23.69
C VAL A 165 2.57 -6.40 -23.41
N THR A 166 3.22 -5.51 -22.68
CA THR A 166 2.67 -4.19 -22.35
C THR A 166 2.48 -3.34 -23.61
N GLU A 167 3.43 -3.35 -24.54
CA GLU A 167 3.33 -2.66 -25.82
C GLU A 167 2.22 -3.22 -26.71
N PHE A 168 2.04 -4.55 -26.71
CA PHE A 168 0.94 -5.20 -27.40
C PHE A 168 -0.41 -4.72 -26.87
N PHE A 169 -0.62 -4.70 -25.55
CA PHE A 169 -1.86 -4.18 -24.98
C PHE A 169 -2.04 -2.69 -25.25
N LYS A 170 -0.98 -1.88 -25.10
CA LYS A 170 -0.99 -0.46 -25.45
C LYS A 170 -1.35 -0.20 -26.91
N SER A 171 -0.90 -1.05 -27.83
CA SER A 171 -1.23 -0.93 -29.26
C SER A 171 -2.73 -1.06 -29.56
N LYS A 172 -3.49 -1.70 -28.67
CA LYS A 172 -4.95 -1.87 -28.78
C LYS A 172 -5.74 -0.77 -28.09
N GLN A 173 -5.07 0.14 -27.36
CA GLN A 173 -5.74 1.22 -26.64
C GLN A 173 -6.06 2.39 -27.57
N PRO A 174 -7.34 2.82 -27.70
CA PRO A 174 -7.72 3.94 -28.56
C PRO A 174 -6.96 5.24 -28.26
N LYS A 175 -6.75 5.56 -26.98
CA LYS A 175 -5.96 6.72 -26.54
C LYS A 175 -4.52 6.67 -27.07
N GLU A 176 -3.86 5.53 -26.96
CA GLU A 176 -2.46 5.39 -27.40
C GLU A 176 -2.36 5.41 -28.93
N ILE A 177 -3.33 4.81 -29.63
CA ILE A 177 -3.44 4.89 -31.09
C ILE A 177 -3.59 6.35 -31.53
N PHE A 178 -4.47 7.11 -30.87
CA PHE A 178 -4.67 8.52 -31.12
C PHE A 178 -3.38 9.33 -30.88
N ILE A 179 -2.71 9.13 -29.74
CA ILE A 179 -1.43 9.78 -29.41
C ILE A 179 -0.37 9.47 -30.47
N ARG A 180 -0.27 8.22 -30.94
CA ARG A 180 0.68 7.84 -32.00
C ARG A 180 0.38 8.54 -33.33
N LYS A 181 -0.90 8.64 -33.70
CA LYS A 181 -1.33 9.39 -34.89
C LYS A 181 -1.01 10.87 -34.75
N GLN A 182 -1.30 11.46 -33.59
CA GLN A 182 -1.01 12.85 -33.29
C GLN A 182 0.50 13.13 -33.34
N LYS A 183 1.34 12.29 -32.72
CA LYS A 183 2.80 12.44 -32.78
C LYS A 183 3.36 12.32 -34.19
N LYS A 184 2.78 11.45 -35.03
CA LYS A 184 3.17 11.34 -36.43
C LYS A 184 2.85 12.63 -37.19
N LEU A 185 1.64 13.15 -37.02
CA LEU A 185 1.21 14.41 -37.60
C LEU A 185 2.06 15.60 -37.12
N GLU A 186 2.32 15.67 -35.81
CA GLU A 186 3.18 16.67 -35.18
C GLU A 186 4.61 16.63 -35.74
N LYS A 187 5.16 15.43 -35.97
CA LYS A 187 6.47 15.24 -36.59
C LYS A 187 6.48 15.72 -38.04
N ASP A 188 5.47 15.36 -38.81
CA ASP A 188 5.34 15.77 -40.21
C ASP A 188 5.21 17.30 -40.32
N ILE A 189 4.45 17.94 -39.43
CA ILE A 189 4.31 19.41 -39.35
C ILE A 189 5.60 20.09 -38.89
N SER A 190 6.32 19.51 -37.93
CA SER A 190 7.61 20.05 -37.45
C SER A 190 8.70 20.01 -38.53
N ALA A 191 8.64 19.02 -39.43
CA ALA A 191 9.53 18.93 -40.58
C ALA A 191 9.14 19.91 -41.69
N SER A 192 7.86 20.29 -41.78
CA SER A 192 7.35 21.20 -42.80
C SER A 192 7.31 22.68 -42.39
N SER A 193 7.38 23.00 -41.09
CA SER A 193 7.23 24.39 -40.61
C SER A 193 8.20 24.77 -39.46
N PRO A 194 9.12 25.73 -39.67
CA PRO A 194 10.12 26.14 -38.68
C PRO A 194 9.52 26.83 -37.43
N ASN A 195 8.44 27.60 -37.58
CA ASN A 195 7.89 28.43 -36.50
C ASN A 195 7.07 27.63 -35.46
N LEU A 196 6.49 26.50 -35.85
CA LEU A 196 5.61 25.71 -34.97
C LEU A 196 6.37 24.65 -34.15
N GLY A 197 7.57 24.27 -34.58
CA GLY A 197 8.37 23.20 -33.95
C GLY A 197 8.81 23.51 -32.52
N GLY A 198 9.10 24.79 -32.21
CA GLY A 198 9.49 25.21 -30.85
C GLY A 198 8.37 25.06 -29.82
N ILE A 199 7.13 25.40 -30.20
CA ILE A 199 5.94 25.32 -29.33
C ILE A 199 5.59 23.85 -29.03
N LEU A 200 5.72 23.00 -30.04
CA LEU A 200 5.45 21.56 -29.91
C LEU A 200 6.42 20.87 -28.95
N LYS A 201 7.70 21.27 -29.00
CA LYS A 201 8.74 20.74 -28.10
C LYS A 201 8.46 21.10 -26.63
N ALA A 202 8.05 22.35 -26.38
CA ALA A 202 7.68 22.81 -25.04
C ALA A 202 6.42 22.11 -24.49
N LYS A 203 5.42 21.85 -25.34
CA LYS A 203 4.21 21.11 -24.95
C LYS A 203 4.53 19.67 -24.52
N ILE A 204 5.41 18.99 -25.25
CA ILE A 204 5.83 17.61 -24.94
C ILE A 204 6.54 17.53 -23.58
N GLU A 205 7.35 18.53 -23.22
CA GLU A 205 8.02 18.60 -21.91
C GLU A 205 7.02 18.84 -20.77
N HIS A 206 6.02 19.71 -20.98
CA HIS A 206 4.98 19.98 -19.99
C HIS A 206 4.07 18.76 -19.73
N GLU A 207 3.69 18.02 -20.77
CA GLU A 207 2.86 16.80 -20.63
C GLU A 207 3.60 15.66 -19.91
N LYS A 208 4.92 15.55 -20.09
CA LYS A 208 5.76 14.60 -19.31
C LYS A 208 5.74 14.91 -17.82
N GLY A 209 5.70 16.19 -17.44
CA GLY A 209 5.61 16.63 -16.04
C GLY A 209 4.27 16.27 -15.38
N LYS A 210 3.15 16.55 -16.05
CA LYS A 210 1.79 16.30 -15.52
C LYS A 210 1.47 14.83 -15.27
N THR A 211 1.92 13.94 -16.14
CA THR A 211 1.63 12.50 -16.04
C THR A 211 2.22 11.88 -14.77
N ALA A 212 3.31 12.46 -14.24
CA ALA A 212 3.96 12.01 -13.00
C ALA A 212 3.24 12.45 -11.72
N GLU A 213 2.40 13.49 -11.78
CA GLU A 213 1.68 14.05 -10.62
C GLU A 213 0.28 13.43 -10.43
N GLU A 214 -0.41 13.08 -11.53
CA GLU A 214 -1.80 12.58 -11.48
C GLU A 214 -1.93 11.09 -11.05
N GLU A 215 -0.86 10.28 -11.14
CA GLU A 215 -0.92 8.85 -10.81
C GLU A 215 -0.98 8.55 -9.28
N GLU A 216 -0.87 9.56 -8.42
CA GLU A 216 -0.47 9.38 -7.01
C GLU A 216 -1.53 9.58 -5.91
N MET A 217 -2.82 9.66 -6.23
CA MET A 217 -3.86 9.70 -5.19
C MET A 217 -4.68 8.40 -5.11
N ASN A 218 -4.11 7.40 -4.41
CA ASN A 218 -4.84 6.19 -3.99
C ASN A 218 -5.53 6.41 -2.63
N LEU A 219 -6.86 6.19 -2.59
CA LEU A 219 -7.70 6.48 -1.43
C LEU A 219 -7.86 5.30 -0.44
N GLY A 220 -7.50 4.07 -0.80
CA GLY A 220 -7.57 2.86 0.04
C GLY A 220 -6.22 2.26 0.48
N ILE A 221 -6.23 0.99 0.94
CA ILE A 221 -4.99 0.23 1.19
C ILE A 221 -4.21 0.20 -0.13
N PRO A 222 -2.98 0.72 -0.14
CA PRO A 222 -2.20 0.84 -1.35
C PRO A 222 -1.79 -0.56 -1.79
N PRO A 223 -1.77 -0.86 -3.10
CA PRO A 223 -1.31 -2.16 -3.57
C PRO A 223 0.21 -2.28 -3.49
N ILE A 224 0.68 -3.51 -3.42
CA ILE A 224 2.11 -3.82 -3.36
C ILE A 224 2.78 -3.32 -4.66
N GLU A 225 3.58 -2.25 -4.57
CA GLU A 225 4.34 -1.69 -5.70
C GLU A 225 5.65 -2.44 -5.93
N LEU A 226 5.56 -3.62 -6.55
CA LEU A 226 6.71 -4.47 -6.90
C LEU A 226 7.68 -3.84 -7.93
N GLU A 227 7.36 -2.70 -8.53
CA GLU A 227 8.25 -1.92 -9.42
C GLU A 227 9.41 -1.28 -8.64
N LYS A 228 9.30 -1.13 -7.31
CA LYS A 228 10.35 -0.61 -6.42
C LYS A 228 11.19 -1.73 -5.78
N TRP A 229 11.20 -2.95 -6.33
CA TRP A 229 12.00 -4.06 -5.79
C TRP A 229 13.50 -3.80 -5.99
N ASP A 230 13.91 -3.09 -7.03
CA ASP A 230 15.33 -2.80 -7.28
C ASP A 230 16.00 -2.05 -6.11
N ASN A 231 15.23 -1.32 -5.31
CA ASN A 231 15.71 -0.60 -4.12
C ASN A 231 15.36 -1.32 -2.79
N ALA A 232 14.80 -2.53 -2.83
CA ALA A 232 14.35 -3.21 -1.62
C ALA A 232 15.48 -3.57 -0.66
N LYS A 233 16.73 -3.73 -1.16
CA LYS A 233 17.89 -3.96 -0.31
C LYS A 233 18.35 -2.67 0.38
N GLU A 234 18.54 -1.60 -0.38
CA GLU A 234 18.92 -0.28 0.13
C GLU A 234 17.89 0.24 1.14
N ASP A 235 16.61 0.13 0.80
CA ASP A 235 15.58 0.53 1.73
C ASP A 235 15.63 -0.33 3.03
N TRP A 236 16.11 -1.58 2.99
CA TRP A 236 16.12 -2.51 4.15
C TRP A 236 17.23 -2.12 5.09
N GLU A 237 18.38 -1.77 4.52
CA GLU A 237 19.49 -1.17 5.24
C GLU A 237 19.08 0.16 5.88
N ASP A 238 18.37 1.02 5.15
CA ASP A 238 17.75 2.26 5.66
C ASP A 238 16.84 1.97 6.86
N PHE A 239 15.98 0.97 6.77
CA PHE A 239 15.08 0.58 7.87
C PHE A 239 15.85 0.05 9.08
N CYS A 240 16.82 -0.85 8.86
CA CYS A 240 17.62 -1.38 9.95
C CYS A 240 18.39 -0.25 10.65
N LYS A 241 18.84 0.76 9.91
CA LYS A 241 19.47 1.95 10.47
C LYS A 241 18.48 2.77 11.30
N ASP A 242 17.32 3.13 10.75
CA ASP A 242 16.31 3.90 11.48
C ASP A 242 15.80 3.16 12.71
N TYR A 243 15.59 1.84 12.59
CA TYR A 243 15.15 1.00 13.70
C TYR A 243 16.20 0.94 14.80
N LYS A 244 17.49 0.84 14.45
CA LYS A 244 18.58 0.93 15.42
C LYS A 244 18.62 2.30 16.09
N GLU A 245 18.49 3.39 15.32
CA GLU A 245 18.42 4.75 15.87
C GLU A 245 17.21 4.95 16.79
N TRP A 246 16.04 4.42 16.41
CA TRP A 246 14.84 4.45 17.23
C TRP A 246 14.97 3.57 18.48
N ARG A 247 15.49 2.34 18.36
CA ARG A 247 15.74 1.41 19.48
C ARG A 247 16.72 2.02 20.48
N ASN A 248 17.76 2.68 19.99
CA ASN A 248 18.72 3.37 20.85
C ASN A 248 18.14 4.63 21.51
N LYS A 249 16.98 5.11 21.04
CA LYS A 249 16.30 6.30 21.59
C LYS A 249 15.12 5.96 22.50
N ASN A 250 14.33 4.95 22.14
CA ASN A 250 13.05 4.59 22.76
C ASN A 250 12.94 3.07 23.04
N GLY A 251 14.06 2.35 23.07
CA GLY A 251 14.06 0.91 23.28
C GLY A 251 13.57 0.53 24.68
N LEU A 252 13.01 -0.68 24.79
CA LEU A 252 12.46 -1.21 26.03
C LEU A 252 13.48 -1.20 27.18
N GLU A 253 14.75 -1.48 26.87
CA GLU A 253 15.87 -1.47 27.82
C GLU A 253 16.09 -0.06 28.43
N ILE A 254 15.90 1.00 27.64
CA ILE A 254 16.02 2.39 28.10
C ILE A 254 14.80 2.77 28.95
N GLU A 255 13.61 2.32 28.58
CA GLU A 255 12.40 2.50 29.38
C GLU A 255 12.51 1.75 30.72
N GLU A 256 13.07 0.54 30.72
CA GLU A 256 13.31 -0.27 31.92
C GLU A 256 14.34 0.38 32.86
N GLU A 257 15.43 0.92 32.32
CA GLU A 257 16.40 1.71 33.11
C GLU A 257 15.78 2.99 33.68
N ASN A 258 14.98 3.70 32.89
CA ASN A 258 14.28 4.90 33.33
C ASN A 258 13.26 4.61 34.43
N LEU A 259 12.54 3.49 34.31
CA LEU A 259 11.60 3.00 35.32
C LEU A 259 12.32 2.57 36.60
N SER A 260 13.43 1.84 36.47
CA SER A 260 14.23 1.38 37.60
C SER A 260 14.80 2.55 38.40
N LYS A 261 15.35 3.56 37.73
CA LYS A 261 15.87 4.78 38.38
C LYS A 261 14.76 5.64 38.99
N ALA A 262 13.60 5.74 38.33
CA ALA A 262 12.44 6.43 38.90
C ALA A 262 11.93 5.71 40.17
N PHE A 263 11.96 4.38 40.17
CA PHE A 263 11.61 3.56 41.32
C PHE A 263 12.62 3.69 42.48
N GLU A 264 13.92 3.70 42.20
CA GLU A 264 14.95 3.94 43.22
C GLU A 264 14.83 5.32 43.86
N ARG A 265 14.60 6.37 43.06
CA ARG A 265 14.34 7.73 43.57
C ARG A 265 13.09 7.79 44.42
N PHE A 266 12.02 7.13 43.99
CA PHE A 266 10.80 7.01 44.77
C PHE A 266 11.06 6.32 46.12
N LYS A 267 11.87 5.26 46.16
CA LYS A 267 12.25 4.57 47.40
C LYS A 267 13.06 5.48 48.33
N GLN A 268 13.97 6.29 47.79
CA GLN A 268 14.75 7.27 48.56
C GLN A 268 13.85 8.37 49.13
N GLU A 269 12.94 8.92 48.33
CA GLU A 269 11.95 9.91 48.80
C GLU A 269 11.05 9.33 49.91
N PHE A 270 10.63 8.07 49.77
CA PHE A 270 9.85 7.37 50.80
C PHE A 270 10.64 7.18 52.09
N SER A 271 11.91 6.76 52.00
CA SER A 271 12.80 6.60 53.15
C SER A 271 13.05 7.92 53.88
N ASN A 272 13.28 9.00 53.13
CA ASN A 272 13.54 10.33 53.68
C ASN A 272 12.28 10.93 54.34
N ALA A 273 11.09 10.66 53.78
CA ALA A 273 9.82 11.04 54.38
C ALA A 273 9.53 10.24 55.67
N ALA A 274 9.93 8.96 55.73
CA ALA A 274 9.79 8.11 56.90
C ALA A 274 10.76 8.49 58.05
N SER A 275 11.92 9.09 57.73
CA SER A 275 12.93 9.51 58.72
C SER A 275 12.70 10.88 59.37
N GLY A 276 11.59 11.57 59.08
CA GLY A 276 11.10 12.68 59.91
C GLY A 276 11.76 14.06 59.73
N SER A 277 12.34 14.39 58.57
CA SER A 277 12.73 15.79 58.27
C SER A 277 11.51 16.59 57.78
N GLY A 278 10.98 17.47 58.63
CA GLY A 278 9.72 18.19 58.47
C GLY A 278 9.64 19.24 57.36
N GLU A 279 9.80 18.85 56.10
CA GLU A 279 9.37 19.64 54.95
C GLU A 279 8.06 19.07 54.40
N ARG A 280 7.06 19.92 54.10
CA ARG A 280 5.72 19.52 53.65
C ARG A 280 5.81 18.42 52.60
N VAL A 281 5.22 17.26 52.90
CA VAL A 281 5.13 16.10 52.00
C VAL A 281 4.55 16.56 50.67
N ARG A 282 5.43 16.88 49.70
CA ARG A 282 5.04 17.12 48.31
C ARG A 282 4.41 15.80 47.87
N LYS A 283 3.19 15.85 47.31
CA LYS A 283 2.46 14.66 46.83
C LYS A 283 3.44 13.72 46.12
N MET A 284 3.70 12.56 46.74
CA MET A 284 4.62 11.55 46.21
C MET A 284 4.15 11.20 44.80
N SER A 285 5.00 11.44 43.81
CA SER A 285 4.64 11.34 42.41
C SER A 285 5.82 10.77 41.66
N PHE A 286 5.54 9.95 40.65
CA PHE A 286 6.51 9.42 39.70
C PHE A 286 7.06 10.52 38.76
N SER A 287 7.13 11.77 39.22
CA SER A 287 7.47 12.97 38.46
C SER A 287 8.93 13.00 37.99
N GLY A 288 9.79 12.17 38.57
CA GLY A 288 11.17 11.96 38.12
C GLY A 288 11.31 11.09 36.88
N TYR A 289 10.24 10.42 36.43
CA TYR A 289 10.25 9.64 35.20
C TYR A 289 10.32 10.58 33.98
N SER A 290 11.40 10.44 33.20
CA SER A 290 11.51 11.10 31.91
C SER A 290 11.42 10.04 30.80
N PRO A 291 10.50 10.19 29.83
CA PRO A 291 10.43 9.29 28.68
C PRO A 291 11.58 9.52 27.68
N LYS A 292 12.54 10.39 27.99
CA LYS A 292 13.71 10.67 27.14
C LYS A 292 14.91 9.84 27.60
N PRO A 293 15.73 9.31 26.67
CA PRO A 293 16.96 8.60 27.01
C PRO A 293 17.90 9.51 27.80
N ILE A 294 18.47 8.99 28.89
CA ILE A 294 19.30 9.76 29.85
C ILE A 294 20.56 10.34 29.19
N SER A 295 21.08 9.71 28.13
CA SER A 295 22.26 10.19 27.39
C SER A 295 22.06 11.54 26.68
N LYS A 296 20.85 12.11 26.68
CA LYS A 296 20.52 13.40 26.06
C LYS A 296 20.29 14.54 27.05
N LYS A 297 20.87 14.45 28.25
CA LYS A 297 20.86 15.53 29.25
C LYS A 297 22.18 16.29 29.40
N GLU A 298 23.12 16.11 28.47
CA GLU A 298 24.34 16.92 28.39
C GLU A 298 24.39 17.63 27.03
N GLU A 299 23.61 18.71 26.92
CA GLU A 299 23.88 19.92 26.13
C GLU A 299 22.95 21.04 26.62
#